data_AF-A0A848XZJ7-F1
#
_entry.id   AF-A0A848XZJ7-F1
#
_cell.length_a   1.000
_cell.length_b   1.000
_cell.length_c   1.000
_cell.angle_alpha   90.00
_cell.angle_beta   90.00
_cell.angle_gamma   90.00
#
_symmetry.space_group_name_H-M   'P 1'
#
loop_
_entity.id
_entity.type
_entity.pdbx_description
1 polymer ?
#
loop_
_entity_poly.entity_id
_entity_poly.type
_entity_poly.pdbx_seq_one_letter_code
_entity_poly.pdbx_strand_id
1 'polypeptide(L)'
;AVVRTTDDDGVYSDRLGEVSGTFDYQVCETDSGDCSNVASLTIESAMASTEAAGASLGVGEVPEVTELLGSYPNPFTASSLLRFSLTEATVARLVVYDAVGHEVARLVDGPVGAGYHEVSFDGARLPSGVYIVRLTIGSSFAQTRRLTLLK
;
A
#
# COMPACT_ATOMS: atom_id res chain seq x y z
N ALA A 1 -23.62 -14.07 -3.51
CA ALA A 1 -23.73 -15.21 -2.57
C ALA A 1 -22.52 -15.16 -1.65
N VAL A 2 -22.72 -15.10 -0.35
CA VAL A 2 -21.62 -15.04 0.63
C VAL A 2 -21.19 -16.47 0.93
N VAL A 3 -19.96 -16.83 0.61
CA VAL A 3 -19.38 -18.12 0.98
C VAL A 3 -18.63 -17.90 2.29
N ARG A 4 -19.12 -18.50 3.38
CA ARG A 4 -18.47 -18.49 4.68
C ARG A 4 -17.58 -19.72 4.79
N THR A 5 -16.29 -19.52 5.01
CA THR A 5 -15.36 -20.59 5.39
C THR A 5 -14.82 -20.29 6.78
N THR A 6 -14.93 -21.27 7.68
CA THR A 6 -14.35 -21.21 9.02
C THR A 6 -13.08 -22.05 9.02
N ASP A 7 -11.97 -21.46 9.42
CA ASP A 7 -10.73 -22.20 9.70
C ASP A 7 -10.69 -22.62 11.19
N ASP A 8 -9.90 -23.63 11.55
CA ASP A 8 -9.81 -24.21 12.91
C ASP A 8 -9.33 -23.18 13.95
N ASP A 9 -8.69 -22.08 13.50
CA ASP A 9 -8.22 -20.94 14.30
C ASP A 9 -9.30 -19.87 14.61
N GLY A 10 -10.58 -20.09 14.27
CA GLY A 10 -11.66 -19.16 14.61
C GLY A 10 -11.69 -17.85 13.80
N VAL A 11 -10.94 -17.80 12.68
CA VAL A 11 -10.93 -16.67 11.75
C VAL A 11 -12.06 -16.84 10.74
N TYR A 12 -12.99 -15.87 10.71
CA TYR A 12 -14.05 -15.80 9.72
C TYR A 12 -13.57 -15.02 8.50
N SER A 13 -13.68 -15.63 7.32
CA SER A 13 -13.39 -14.97 6.04
C SER A 13 -14.61 -15.06 5.13
N ASP A 14 -15.19 -13.91 4.81
CA ASP A 14 -16.27 -13.78 3.83
C ASP A 14 -15.69 -13.32 2.50
N ARG A 15 -15.80 -14.13 1.45
CA ARG A 15 -15.53 -13.68 0.08
C ARG A 15 -16.78 -13.03 -0.48
N LEU A 16 -16.76 -11.70 -0.59
CA LEU A 16 -17.75 -10.94 -1.34
C LEU A 16 -17.41 -11.04 -2.83
N GLY A 17 -18.43 -11.28 -3.67
CA GLY A 17 -18.29 -11.18 -5.12
C GLY A 17 -18.16 -9.73 -5.59
N GLU A 18 -18.29 -9.47 -6.89
CA GLU A 18 -18.38 -8.10 -7.42
C GLU A 18 -19.69 -7.45 -6.92
N VAL A 19 -19.58 -6.66 -5.86
CA VAL A 19 -20.70 -5.96 -5.24
C VAL A 19 -20.31 -4.53 -4.93
N SER A 20 -21.24 -3.61 -5.11
CA SER A 20 -21.07 -2.19 -4.80
C SER A 20 -22.23 -1.70 -3.96
N GLY A 21 -21.92 -0.95 -2.91
CA GLY A 21 -22.83 -0.55 -1.84
C GLY A 21 -22.10 -0.40 -0.51
N THR A 22 -22.82 0.15 0.48
CA THR A 22 -22.38 0.19 1.87
C THR A 22 -22.84 -1.07 2.58
N PHE A 23 -21.92 -1.74 3.28
CA PHE A 23 -22.16 -2.95 4.04
C PHE A 23 -21.89 -2.69 5.52
N ASP A 24 -22.89 -2.92 6.35
CA ASP A 24 -22.71 -2.94 7.79
C ASP A 24 -22.38 -4.35 8.24
N TYR A 25 -21.23 -4.52 8.91
CA TYR A 25 -20.82 -5.76 9.54
C TYR A 25 -20.91 -5.61 11.06
N GLN A 26 -21.42 -6.64 11.73
CA GLN A 26 -21.59 -6.64 13.18
C GLN A 26 -21.06 -7.96 13.73
N VAL A 27 -20.17 -7.87 14.72
CA VAL A 27 -19.70 -9.03 15.49
C VAL A 27 -20.52 -9.14 16.75
N CYS A 28 -21.05 -10.33 17.02
CA CYS A 28 -21.79 -10.62 18.24
C CYS A 28 -20.98 -11.60 19.11
N GLU A 29 -20.84 -11.30 20.39
CA GLU A 29 -20.31 -12.27 21.35
C GLU A 29 -21.33 -13.40 21.57
N THR A 30 -20.88 -14.65 21.43
CA THR A 30 -21.73 -15.84 21.48
C THR A 30 -22.32 -16.11 22.87
N ASP A 31 -21.64 -15.66 23.93
CA ASP A 31 -22.07 -15.91 25.32
C ASP A 31 -23.04 -14.83 25.85
N SER A 32 -22.77 -13.56 25.53
CA SER A 32 -23.54 -12.42 26.06
C SER A 32 -24.66 -11.94 25.13
N GLY A 33 -24.66 -12.34 23.85
CA GLY A 33 -25.59 -11.82 22.84
C GLY A 33 -25.42 -10.32 22.56
N ASP A 34 -24.34 -9.72 23.07
CA ASP A 34 -24.01 -8.32 22.84
C ASP A 34 -23.39 -8.16 21.45
N CYS A 35 -23.98 -7.27 20.67
CA CYS A 35 -23.55 -6.98 19.31
C CYS A 35 -23.12 -5.50 19.18
N SER A 36 -22.49 -4.91 20.20
CA SER A 36 -22.26 -3.45 20.23
C SER A 36 -21.24 -2.91 19.21
N ASN A 37 -20.55 -3.77 18.46
CA ASN A 37 -19.54 -3.37 17.49
C ASN A 37 -20.07 -3.48 16.06
N VAL A 38 -20.49 -2.34 15.50
CA VAL A 38 -20.82 -2.20 14.07
C VAL A 38 -19.63 -1.55 13.33
N ALA A 39 -19.18 -2.19 12.26
CA ALA A 39 -18.18 -1.66 11.34
C ALA A 39 -18.84 -1.53 9.96
N SER A 40 -18.88 -0.31 9.41
CA SER A 40 -19.41 -0.06 8.07
C SER A 40 -18.28 -0.04 7.05
N LEU A 41 -18.45 -0.78 5.96
CA LEU A 41 -17.55 -0.87 4.83
C LEU A 41 -18.29 -0.37 3.58
N THR A 42 -17.84 0.73 2.99
CA THR A 42 -18.40 1.22 1.71
C THR A 42 -17.54 0.74 0.56
N ILE A 43 -18.15 0.01 -0.38
CA ILE A 43 -17.52 -0.41 -1.64
C ILE A 43 -18.19 0.39 -2.76
N GLU A 44 -17.51 1.39 -3.31
CA GLU A 44 -18.01 2.14 -4.46
C GLU A 44 -17.68 1.39 -5.75
N SER A 45 -18.69 1.10 -6.58
CA SER A 45 -18.46 0.66 -7.97
C SER A 45 -17.87 1.83 -8.71
N ALA A 46 -16.63 1.71 -9.16
CA ALA A 46 -16.13 2.54 -10.25
C ALA A 46 -16.94 2.22 -11.51
N MET A 47 -18.06 2.91 -11.70
CA MET A 47 -18.71 2.96 -13.00
C MET A 47 -17.81 3.79 -13.92
N ALA A 48 -16.91 3.11 -14.62
CA ALA A 48 -16.19 3.67 -15.75
C ALA A 48 -17.20 4.02 -16.85
N SER A 49 -17.76 5.23 -16.76
CA SER A 49 -18.60 5.81 -17.79
C SER A 49 -17.70 6.15 -18.97
N THR A 50 -17.92 5.43 -20.07
CA THR A 50 -17.19 5.60 -21.31
C THR A 50 -17.64 6.89 -22.00
N GLU A 51 -16.73 7.83 -22.21
CA GLU A 51 -16.82 8.80 -23.30
C GLU A 51 -15.55 8.71 -24.16
N ALA A 52 -15.72 8.20 -25.38
CA ALA A 52 -14.68 8.16 -26.39
C ALA A 52 -14.73 9.45 -27.22
N ALA A 53 -13.62 10.20 -27.27
CA ALA A 53 -12.96 10.72 -28.48
C ALA A 53 -12.10 11.94 -28.17
N GLY A 54 -10.78 11.82 -28.35
CA GLY A 54 -9.91 13.00 -28.45
C GLY A 54 -8.44 12.74 -28.13
N ALA A 55 -7.66 12.35 -29.14
CA ALA A 55 -6.19 12.41 -29.21
C ALA A 55 -5.39 11.73 -28.07
N SER A 56 -4.96 10.50 -28.35
CA SER A 56 -3.93 9.79 -27.59
C SER A 56 -2.58 10.52 -27.70
N LEU A 57 -2.22 11.22 -26.63
CA LEU A 57 -0.84 11.48 -26.23
C LEU A 57 -0.69 10.74 -24.89
N GLY A 58 0.02 9.61 -24.90
CA GLY A 58 0.15 8.65 -23.79
C GLY A 58 0.01 9.22 -22.39
N VAL A 59 -1.22 9.28 -21.88
CA VAL A 59 -1.51 9.64 -20.50
C VAL A 59 -1.28 8.37 -19.70
N GLY A 60 -0.11 8.27 -19.07
CA GLY A 60 0.12 7.27 -18.04
C GLY A 60 -0.98 7.41 -16.99
N GLU A 61 -1.55 6.28 -16.58
CA GLU A 61 -2.59 6.21 -15.56
C GLU A 61 -2.10 6.94 -14.31
N VAL A 62 -2.71 8.10 -14.02
CA VAL A 62 -2.37 8.89 -12.85
C VAL A 62 -3.05 8.23 -11.66
N PRO A 63 -2.31 7.80 -10.63
CA PRO A 63 -2.89 7.15 -9.47
C PRO A 63 -3.80 8.12 -8.71
N GLU A 64 -4.90 7.61 -8.17
CA GLU A 64 -5.84 8.42 -7.37
C GLU A 64 -5.30 8.71 -5.96
N VAL A 65 -4.35 7.90 -5.48
CA VAL A 65 -3.80 7.98 -4.13
C VAL A 65 -2.28 8.03 -4.16
N THR A 66 -1.74 8.95 -3.36
CA THR A 66 -0.32 9.04 -3.08
C THR A 66 0.03 8.10 -1.93
N GLU A 67 0.79 7.04 -2.20
CA GLU A 67 1.15 6.06 -1.18
C GLU A 67 2.48 5.34 -1.45
N LEU A 68 3.08 4.84 -0.37
CA LEU A 68 4.17 3.87 -0.40
C LEU A 68 3.57 2.46 -0.38
N LEU A 69 3.48 1.84 -1.57
CA LEU A 69 2.88 0.53 -1.81
C LEU A 69 3.66 -0.58 -1.08
N GLY A 70 4.99 -0.50 -1.11
CA GLY A 70 5.87 -1.44 -0.42
C GLY A 70 7.04 -1.88 -1.29
N SER A 71 7.59 -3.03 -0.96
CA SER A 71 8.79 -3.57 -1.59
C SER A 71 8.56 -4.99 -2.08
N TYR A 72 9.01 -5.31 -3.29
CA TYR A 72 8.95 -6.67 -3.81
C TYR A 72 10.32 -7.12 -4.35
N PRO A 73 10.85 -8.28 -3.92
CA PRO A 73 10.32 -9.16 -2.87
C PRO A 73 10.53 -8.60 -1.44
N ASN A 74 9.73 -9.06 -0.47
CA ASN A 74 9.95 -8.82 0.97
C ASN A 74 9.48 -10.06 1.76
N PRO A 75 10.35 -10.79 2.47
CA PRO A 75 11.79 -10.54 2.66
C PRO A 75 12.63 -10.62 1.37
N PHE A 76 13.75 -9.90 1.32
CA PHE A 76 14.69 -9.91 0.17
C PHE A 76 16.10 -10.33 0.59
N THR A 77 16.90 -10.81 -0.37
CA THR A 77 18.25 -11.35 -0.10
C THR A 77 19.40 -10.45 -0.55
N ALA A 78 19.22 -9.73 -1.65
CA ALA A 78 20.23 -8.83 -2.20
C ALA A 78 19.62 -7.48 -2.58
N SER A 79 18.56 -7.48 -3.39
CA SER A 79 17.87 -6.26 -3.81
C SER A 79 16.36 -6.41 -3.71
N SER A 80 15.66 -5.29 -3.54
CA SER A 80 14.20 -5.23 -3.61
C SER A 80 13.76 -4.01 -4.41
N LEU A 81 12.60 -4.09 -5.05
CA LEU A 81 11.99 -2.96 -5.77
C LEU A 81 11.00 -2.27 -4.85
N LEU A 82 11.24 -1.00 -4.55
CA LEU A 82 10.32 -0.15 -3.80
C LEU A 82 9.38 0.57 -4.75
N ARG A 83 8.08 0.45 -4.47
CA ARG A 83 7.01 1.02 -5.29
C ARG A 83 6.28 2.10 -4.53
N PHE A 84 6.04 3.22 -5.19
CA PHE A 84 5.20 4.29 -4.66
C PHE A 84 4.43 4.99 -5.78
N SER A 85 3.32 5.62 -5.44
CA SER A 85 2.47 6.38 -6.34
C SER A 85 2.42 7.85 -5.94
N LEU A 86 2.33 8.73 -6.93
CA LEU A 86 2.14 10.17 -6.76
C LEU A 86 0.96 10.66 -7.61
N THR A 87 -0.02 11.29 -6.96
CA THR A 87 -1.19 11.88 -7.63
C THR A 87 -0.83 13.10 -8.48
N GLU A 88 0.23 13.82 -8.09
CA GLU A 88 0.70 15.02 -8.78
C GLU A 88 2.23 15.09 -8.80
N ALA A 89 2.78 15.87 -9.73
CA ALA A 89 4.22 16.08 -9.80
C ALA A 89 4.69 16.96 -8.62
N THR A 90 5.61 16.44 -7.81
CA THR A 90 5.99 17.08 -6.54
C THR A 90 7.41 16.69 -6.11
N VAL A 91 7.91 17.32 -5.05
CA VAL A 91 9.21 16.96 -4.46
C VAL A 91 9.00 15.79 -3.50
N ALA A 92 9.58 14.65 -3.86
CA ALA A 92 9.55 13.43 -3.07
C ALA A 92 10.94 13.10 -2.51
N ARG A 93 10.97 12.55 -1.30
CA ARG A 93 12.15 12.02 -0.65
C ARG A 93 11.86 10.60 -0.17
N LEU A 94 12.61 9.63 -0.69
CA LEU A 94 12.53 8.22 -0.30
C LEU A 94 13.86 7.81 0.33
N VAL A 95 13.83 7.57 1.64
CA VAL A 95 15.02 7.24 2.45
C VAL A 95 14.82 5.91 3.16
N VAL A 96 15.88 5.13 3.22
CA VAL A 96 15.94 3.88 3.97
C VAL A 96 16.78 4.10 5.23
N TYR A 97 16.26 3.63 6.36
CA TYR A 97 16.88 3.69 7.67
C TYR A 97 17.11 2.28 8.23
N ASP A 98 18.14 2.13 9.06
CA ASP A 98 18.31 0.95 9.90
C ASP A 98 17.35 0.96 11.11
N ALA A 99 17.36 -0.10 11.91
CA ALA A 99 16.51 -0.23 13.10
C ALA A 99 16.83 0.80 14.22
N VAL A 100 17.99 1.45 14.17
CA VAL A 100 18.43 2.48 15.12
C VAL A 100 18.09 3.89 14.62
N GLY A 101 17.69 4.01 13.34
CA GLY A 101 17.30 5.26 12.70
C GLY A 101 18.42 5.94 11.90
N HIS A 102 19.56 5.26 11.65
CA HIS A 102 20.58 5.80 10.75
C HIS A 102 20.12 5.71 9.30
N GLU A 103 20.32 6.79 8.54
CA GLU A 103 20.10 6.81 7.09
C GLU A 103 21.12 5.90 6.41
N VAL A 104 20.66 4.79 5.83
CA VAL A 104 21.52 3.82 5.12
C VAL A 104 21.54 4.07 3.61
N ALA A 105 20.46 4.61 3.06
CA ALA A 105 20.37 4.94 1.64
C ALA A 105 19.31 6.02 1.38
N ARG A 106 19.59 6.90 0.42
CA ARG A 106 18.64 7.86 -0.13
C ARG A 106 18.38 7.50 -1.59
N LEU A 107 17.18 7.03 -1.87
CA LEU A 107 16.81 6.46 -3.16
C LEU A 107 16.19 7.51 -4.09
N VAL A 108 15.48 8.47 -3.51
CA VAL A 108 14.88 9.61 -4.22
C VAL A 108 15.03 10.84 -3.33
N ASP A 109 15.41 11.98 -3.92
CA ASP A 109 15.49 13.28 -3.24
C ASP A 109 15.39 14.42 -4.25
N GLY A 110 14.17 14.71 -4.71
CA GLY A 110 13.98 15.71 -5.75
C GLY A 110 12.59 15.72 -6.37
N PRO A 111 12.40 16.50 -7.45
CA PRO A 111 11.15 16.55 -8.20
C PRO A 111 10.88 15.22 -8.91
N VAL A 112 9.68 14.68 -8.73
CA VAL A 112 9.19 13.45 -9.35
C VAL A 112 7.83 13.74 -9.99
N GLY A 113 7.61 13.20 -11.19
CA GLY A 113 6.34 13.36 -11.90
C GLY A 113 5.18 12.61 -11.24
N ALA A 114 3.94 12.97 -11.59
CA ALA A 114 2.77 12.17 -11.24
C ALA A 114 2.87 10.77 -11.88
N GLY A 115 2.35 9.75 -11.21
CA GLY A 115 2.37 8.37 -11.70
C GLY A 115 2.86 7.34 -10.68
N TYR A 116 2.98 6.10 -11.15
CA TYR A 116 3.63 5.02 -10.42
C TYR A 116 5.14 5.02 -10.65
N HIS A 117 5.89 4.81 -9.58
CA HIS A 117 7.34 4.81 -9.59
C HIS A 117 7.90 3.55 -8.95
N GLU A 118 8.95 3.01 -9.54
CA GLU A 118 9.69 1.87 -9.03
C GLU A 118 11.16 2.24 -8.86
N VAL A 119 11.72 1.98 -7.68
CA VAL A 119 13.13 2.28 -7.37
C VAL A 119 13.79 1.05 -6.77
N SER A 120 14.93 0.68 -7.32
CA SER A 120 15.72 -0.45 -6.81
C SER A 120 16.47 -0.06 -5.54
N PHE A 121 16.37 -0.91 -4.52
CA PHE A 121 17.17 -0.84 -3.31
C PHE A 121 18.15 -2.02 -3.27
N ASP A 122 19.45 -1.71 -3.26
CA ASP A 122 20.54 -2.68 -3.11
C ASP A 122 20.96 -2.80 -1.63
N GLY A 123 20.67 -3.95 -1.04
CA GLY A 123 21.07 -4.34 0.32
C GLY A 123 22.22 -5.34 0.36
N ALA A 124 22.88 -5.64 -0.77
CA ALA A 124 23.91 -6.68 -0.83
C ALA A 124 25.07 -6.44 0.17
N ARG A 125 25.39 -5.18 0.46
CA ARG A 125 26.42 -4.78 1.45
C ARG A 125 25.89 -4.51 2.86
N LEU A 126 24.58 -4.62 3.09
CA LEU A 126 23.95 -4.35 4.38
C LEU A 126 23.78 -5.64 5.20
N PRO A 127 23.84 -5.60 6.54
CA PRO A 127 23.60 -6.78 7.37
C PRO A 127 22.14 -7.26 7.28
N SER A 128 21.89 -8.53 7.54
CA SER A 128 20.53 -9.05 7.69
C SER A 128 19.82 -8.34 8.83
N GLY A 129 18.54 -8.00 8.65
CA GLY A 129 17.80 -7.24 9.66
C GLY A 129 16.58 -6.53 9.11
N VAL A 130 16.02 -5.68 9.98
CA VAL A 130 14.86 -4.85 9.68
C VAL A 130 15.33 -3.46 9.26
N TYR A 131 14.75 -2.98 8.17
CA TYR A 131 14.95 -1.64 7.65
C TYR A 131 13.62 -0.92 7.55
N ILE A 132 13.66 0.41 7.65
CA ILE A 132 12.47 1.27 7.57
C ILE A 132 12.63 2.16 6.36
N VAL A 133 11.68 2.10 5.44
CA VAL A 133 11.59 3.04 4.32
C VAL A 133 10.64 4.14 4.72
N ARG A 134 11.04 5.38 4.45
CA ARG A 134 10.21 6.56 4.62
C ARG A 134 10.08 7.31 3.30
N LEU A 135 8.86 7.43 2.82
CA LEU A 135 8.48 8.34 1.75
C LEU A 135 7.99 9.64 2.39
N THR A 136 8.57 10.77 2.00
CA THR A 136 8.13 12.11 2.42
C THR A 136 7.84 12.94 1.17
N ILE A 137 6.71 13.63 1.16
CA ILE A 137 6.26 14.44 0.03
C ILE A 137 5.91 15.83 0.56
N GLY A 138 6.64 16.84 0.08
CA GLY A 138 6.54 18.21 0.59
C GLY A 138 6.67 18.27 2.13
N SER A 139 5.82 19.06 2.76
CA SER A 139 5.76 19.22 4.22
C SER A 139 4.64 18.43 4.91
N SER A 140 3.70 17.87 4.14
CA SER A 140 2.38 17.46 4.66
C SER A 140 2.17 15.95 4.67
N PHE A 141 2.93 15.19 3.89
CA PHE A 141 2.76 13.75 3.77
C PHE A 141 4.06 13.01 4.11
N ALA A 142 3.94 12.02 4.98
CA ALA A 142 4.99 11.06 5.24
C ALA A 142 4.38 9.69 5.51
N GLN A 143 4.93 8.66 4.88
CA GLN A 143 4.53 7.27 5.08
C GLN A 143 5.76 6.39 5.25
N THR A 144 5.65 5.39 6.11
CA THR A 144 6.73 4.44 6.37
C THR A 144 6.31 3.00 6.09
N ARG A 145 7.24 2.18 5.60
CA ARG A 145 7.07 0.73 5.43
C ARG A 145 8.30 -0.01 5.98
N ARG A 146 8.06 -1.22 6.47
CA ARG A 146 9.12 -2.11 6.98
C ARG A 146 9.63 -3.05 5.87
N LEU A 147 10.94 -3.13 5.75
CA LEU A 147 11.69 -4.04 4.90
C LEU A 147 12.39 -5.10 5.77
N THR A 148 12.45 -6.34 5.31
CA THR A 148 13.25 -7.39 5.95
C THR A 148 14.29 -7.92 4.97
N LEU A 149 15.57 -7.79 5.33
CA LEU A 149 16.70 -8.35 4.59
C LEU A 149 17.17 -9.64 5.27
N LEU A 150 17.22 -10.74 4.52
CA LEU A 150 17.70 -12.04 4.97
C LEU A 150 18.92 -12.47 4.16
N LYS A 151 19.94 -13.01 4.83
CA LYS A 151 21.11 -13.66 4.21
C LYS A 151 21.32 -15.02 4.82
#